data_AF-A0AAW7IYD5-F1
#
_entry.id   AF-A0AAW7IYD5-F1
#
_cell.length_a   1.000
_cell.length_b   1.000
_cell.length_c   1.000
_cell.angle_alpha   90.00
_cell.angle_beta   90.00
_cell.angle_gamma   90.00
#
_symmetry.space_group_name_H-M   'P 1'
#
loop_
_entity.id
_entity.type
_entity.pdbx_description
1 polymer ?
#
loop_
_entity_poly.entity_id
_entity_poly.type
_entity_poly.pdbx_seq_one_letter_code
_entity_poly.pdbx_strand_id
1 'polypeptide(L)'
;MSEFNPEFIKALAHGDTEAHEQLKSLPLTVRMALGTAIDQLRRDEDIIPMNGGISIYEQKKSSYVDDDEVGKALAERIQREKDAKALQEQIRQEQMEKEVRYKVSRARAGLPY
;
A
#
# COMPACT_ATOMS: atom_id res chain seq x y z
N MET A 1 -4.42 -19.12 -26.95
CA MET A 1 -4.19 -19.69 -25.60
C MET A 1 -3.13 -20.74 -25.78
N SER A 2 -1.86 -20.40 -25.55
CA SER A 2 -0.74 -21.32 -25.74
C SER A 2 -0.89 -22.51 -24.80
N GLU A 3 -0.84 -23.70 -25.37
CA GLU A 3 -0.88 -24.99 -24.68
C GLU A 3 0.39 -25.14 -23.82
N PHE A 4 0.43 -24.48 -22.67
CA PHE A 4 1.45 -24.74 -21.68
C PHE A 4 1.18 -26.09 -21.06
N ASN A 5 2.23 -26.92 -20.98
CA ASN A 5 2.14 -28.28 -20.45
C ASN A 5 1.52 -28.25 -19.04
N PRO A 6 0.36 -28.89 -18.79
CA PRO A 6 -0.34 -28.84 -17.51
C PRO A 6 0.52 -29.38 -16.36
N GLU A 7 1.39 -30.36 -16.63
CA GLU A 7 2.33 -30.90 -15.64
C GLU A 7 3.34 -29.84 -15.17
N PHE A 8 3.77 -28.95 -16.07
CA PHE A 8 4.70 -27.86 -15.74
C PHE A 8 4.03 -26.80 -14.86
N ILE A 9 2.76 -26.48 -15.12
CA ILE A 9 1.98 -25.53 -14.31
C ILE A 9 1.73 -26.11 -12.92
N LYS A 10 1.44 -27.41 -12.83
CA LYS A 10 1.24 -28.11 -11.56
C LYS A 10 2.53 -28.19 -10.74
N ALA A 11 3.66 -28.54 -11.36
CA ALA A 11 4.97 -28.53 -10.71
C ALA A 11 5.34 -27.13 -10.18
N LEU A 12 5.08 -26.08 -10.96
CA LEU A 12 5.26 -24.69 -10.54
C LEU A 12 4.30 -24.28 -9.40
N ALA A 13 3.06 -24.75 -9.44
CA ALA A 13 2.10 -24.48 -8.37
C ALA A 13 2.55 -25.10 -7.04
N HIS A 14 3.12 -26.32 -7.06
CA HIS A 14 3.68 -27.00 -5.90
C HIS A 14 5.03 -26.44 -5.41
N GLY A 15 5.70 -25.61 -6.21
CA GLY A 15 6.96 -24.94 -5.84
C GLY A 15 8.23 -25.72 -6.19
N ASP A 16 8.19 -26.50 -7.26
CA ASP A 16 9.36 -27.22 -7.79
C ASP A 16 10.45 -26.24 -8.25
N THR A 17 11.66 -26.44 -7.72
CA THR A 17 12.84 -25.59 -7.98
C THR A 17 13.32 -25.68 -9.43
N GLU A 18 13.24 -26.86 -10.05
CA GLU A 18 13.71 -27.04 -11.44
C GLU A 18 12.79 -26.33 -12.43
N ALA A 19 11.48 -26.37 -12.18
CA ALA A 19 10.49 -25.69 -13.01
C ALA A 19 10.60 -24.15 -12.88
N HIS A 20 10.93 -23.63 -11.70
CA HIS A 20 11.17 -22.20 -11.47
C HIS A 20 12.42 -21.68 -12.19
N GLU A 21 13.47 -22.48 -12.32
CA GLU A 21 14.66 -22.10 -13.09
C GLU A 21 14.37 -22.05 -14.60
N GLN A 22 13.58 -22.99 -15.11
CA GLN A 22 13.11 -22.95 -16.50
C GLN A 22 12.19 -21.75 -16.77
N LEU A 23 11.40 -21.31 -15.79
CA LEU A 23 10.57 -20.11 -15.91
C LEU A 23 11.41 -18.81 -15.98
N LYS A 24 12.64 -18.81 -15.45
CA LYS A 24 13.57 -17.67 -15.52
C LYS A 24 14.19 -17.47 -16.92
N SER A 25 14.28 -18.51 -17.74
CA SER A 25 14.81 -18.41 -19.11
C SER A 25 13.77 -17.94 -20.13
N LEU A 26 12.48 -17.98 -19.78
CA LEU A 26 11.38 -17.56 -20.66
C LEU A 26 11.22 -16.02 -20.72
N PRO A 27 10.75 -15.49 -21.87
CA PRO A 27 10.44 -14.06 -22.02
C PRO A 27 9.40 -13.56 -21.00
N LEU A 28 9.52 -12.30 -20.59
CA LEU A 28 8.68 -11.68 -19.55
C LEU A 28 7.17 -11.85 -19.79
N THR A 29 6.72 -11.69 -21.03
CA THR A 29 5.30 -11.83 -21.42
C THR A 29 4.77 -13.24 -21.15
N VAL A 30 5.61 -14.26 -21.41
CA VAL A 30 5.28 -15.67 -21.16
C VAL A 30 5.27 -15.96 -19.67
N ARG A 31 6.22 -15.38 -18.92
CA ARG A 31 6.30 -15.51 -17.47
C ARG A 31 5.06 -14.94 -16.77
N MET A 32 4.56 -13.79 -17.21
CA MET A 32 3.35 -13.18 -16.66
C MET A 32 2.11 -14.03 -16.92
N ALA A 33 1.95 -14.56 -18.14
CA ALA A 33 0.84 -15.44 -18.49
C ALA A 33 0.86 -16.74 -17.64
N LEU A 34 2.04 -17.35 -17.48
CA LEU A 34 2.21 -18.52 -16.62
C LEU A 34 1.94 -18.19 -15.15
N GLY A 35 2.41 -17.04 -14.64
CA GLY A 35 2.13 -16.58 -13.29
C GLY A 35 0.63 -16.50 -12.98
N THR A 36 -0.16 -15.93 -13.91
CA THR A 36 -1.63 -15.87 -13.74
C THR A 36 -2.29 -17.24 -13.73
N ALA A 37 -1.81 -18.18 -14.55
CA ALA A 37 -2.35 -19.54 -14.61
C ALA A 37 -2.00 -20.35 -13.34
N ILE A 38 -0.79 -20.17 -12.80
CA ILE A 38 -0.34 -20.80 -11.56
C ILE A 38 -1.13 -20.26 -10.37
N ASP A 39 -1.33 -18.94 -10.31
CA ASP A 39 -2.10 -18.31 -9.24
C ASP A 39 -3.57 -18.73 -9.25
N GLN A 40 -4.15 -18.92 -10.44
CA GLN A 40 -5.50 -19.45 -10.58
C GLN A 40 -5.58 -20.91 -10.12
N LEU A 41 -4.64 -21.76 -10.55
CA LEU A 41 -4.59 -23.17 -10.16
C LEU A 41 -4.34 -23.35 -8.65
N ARG A 42 -3.52 -22.50 -8.02
CA ARG A 42 -3.34 -22.47 -6.56
C ARG A 42 -4.62 -22.15 -5.80
N ARG A 43 -5.47 -21.27 -6.34
CA ARG A 43 -6.77 -20.91 -5.74
C ARG A 43 -7.81 -22.00 -5.94
N ASP A 44 -7.82 -22.63 -7.11
CA ASP A 44 -8.81 -23.65 -7.47
C ASP A 44 -8.53 -24.99 -6.78
N GLU A 45 -7.27 -25.37 -6.62
CA GLU A 45 -6.85 -26.66 -6.01
C GLU A 45 -6.38 -26.55 -4.54
N ASP A 46 -6.50 -25.37 -3.92
CA ASP A 46 -6.05 -25.06 -2.54
C ASP A 46 -4.61 -25.56 -2.24
N ILE A 47 -3.71 -25.37 -3.21
CA ILE A 47 -2.34 -25.87 -3.14
C ILE A 47 -1.51 -24.94 -2.26
N ILE A 48 -1.11 -25.43 -1.09
CA ILE A 48 -0.06 -24.81 -0.27
C ILE A 48 1.29 -25.26 -0.85
N PRO A 49 2.12 -24.35 -1.40
CA PRO A 49 3.40 -24.72 -1.97
C PRO A 49 4.30 -25.35 -0.89
N MET A 50 4.85 -26.53 -1.18
CA MET A 50 5.67 -27.31 -0.22
C MET A 50 7.00 -26.63 0.12
N ASN A 51 7.45 -25.69 -0.71
CA ASN A 51 8.68 -24.94 -0.51
C ASN A 51 8.35 -23.45 -0.39
N GLY A 52 8.17 -22.96 0.83
CA GLY A 52 7.78 -21.57 1.16
C GLY A 52 8.83 -20.49 0.83
N GLY A 53 9.77 -20.75 -0.07
CA GLY A 53 10.96 -19.93 -0.30
C GLY A 53 11.01 -19.13 -1.60
N ILE A 54 10.12 -19.37 -2.58
CA ILE A 54 10.24 -18.73 -3.90
C ILE A 54 8.93 -18.00 -4.23
N SER A 55 8.79 -16.80 -3.68
CA SER A 55 7.86 -15.81 -4.23
C SER A 55 8.34 -15.45 -5.64
N ILE A 56 7.48 -15.60 -6.64
CA ILE A 56 7.75 -15.25 -8.05
C ILE A 56 8.10 -13.75 -8.18
N TYR A 57 7.63 -12.96 -7.22
CA TYR A 57 8.12 -11.62 -6.93
C TYR A 57 9.31 -11.76 -5.99
N GLU A 58 10.50 -11.94 -6.55
CA GLU A 58 11.75 -11.80 -5.80
C GLU A 58 11.75 -10.42 -5.15
N GLN A 59 11.28 -10.33 -3.90
CA GLN A 59 11.35 -9.13 -3.10
C GLN A 59 12.84 -8.90 -2.89
N LYS A 60 13.42 -8.00 -3.69
CA LYS A 60 14.78 -7.52 -3.48
C LYS A 60 14.93 -7.25 -1.99
N LYS A 61 15.84 -7.99 -1.33
CA LYS A 61 16.12 -7.81 0.09
C LYS A 61 16.21 -6.31 0.34
N SER A 62 15.33 -5.80 1.19
CA SER A 62 15.24 -4.39 1.53
C SER A 62 16.66 -3.88 1.78
N SER A 63 17.08 -2.89 1.00
CA SER A 63 18.34 -2.18 1.24
C SER A 63 18.36 -1.72 2.68
N TYR A 64 19.53 -1.75 3.32
CA TYR A 64 19.77 -1.20 4.66
C TYR A 64 19.04 0.16 4.80
N VAL A 65 18.01 0.19 5.64
CA VAL A 65 17.31 1.42 6.02
C VAL A 65 17.88 1.79 7.37
N ASP A 66 18.44 2.99 7.47
CA ASP A 66 18.92 3.53 8.74
C ASP A 66 17.69 3.90 9.59
N ASP A 67 17.39 3.06 10.58
CA ASP A 67 16.22 3.20 11.45
C ASP A 67 16.24 4.55 12.21
N ASP A 68 17.42 5.12 12.46
CA ASP A 68 17.57 6.41 13.16
C ASP A 68 17.15 7.59 12.28
N GLU A 69 17.46 7.54 10.97
CA GLU A 69 17.01 8.57 10.02
C GLU A 69 15.50 8.53 9.83
N VAL A 70 14.92 7.33 9.74
CA VAL A 70 13.46 7.15 9.66
C VAL A 70 12.78 7.67 10.92
N GLY A 71 13.34 7.38 12.09
CA GLY A 71 12.83 7.89 13.37
C GLY A 71 12.80 9.42 13.43
N LYS A 72 13.88 10.09 12.99
CA LYS A 72 13.95 11.55 12.93
C LYS A 72 12.95 12.15 11.95
N ALA A 73 12.86 11.61 10.73
CA ALA A 73 11.94 12.07 9.72
C ALA A 73 10.46 11.94 10.17
N LEU A 74 10.14 10.85 10.87
CA LEU A 74 8.80 10.63 11.42
C LEU A 74 8.49 11.63 12.54
N ALA A 75 9.45 11.87 13.45
CA ALA A 75 9.28 12.83 14.54
C ALA A 75 9.03 14.25 14.02
N GLU A 76 9.81 14.71 13.03
CA GLU A 76 9.60 16.01 12.39
C GLU A 76 8.22 16.12 11.74
N ARG A 77 7.78 15.06 11.05
CA ARG A 77 6.46 15.04 10.40
C ARG A 77 5.34 15.16 11.43
N ILE A 78 5.44 14.42 12.55
CA ILE A 78 4.45 14.48 13.63
C ILE A 78 4.39 15.90 14.24
N GLN A 79 5.53 16.57 14.42
CA GLN A 79 5.57 17.94 14.91
C GLN A 79 4.86 18.90 13.95
N ARG A 80 5.18 18.84 12.65
CA ARG A 80 4.50 19.69 11.64
C ARG A 80 2.99 19.46 11.60
N GLU A 81 2.53 18.22 11.73
CA GLU A 81 1.10 17.91 11.77
C GLU A 81 0.41 18.45 13.03
N LYS A 82 1.09 18.46 14.18
CA LYS A 82 0.57 19.09 15.41
C LYS A 82 0.45 20.60 15.26
N ASP A 83 1.47 21.26 14.71
CA ASP A 83 1.48 22.70 14.52
C ASP A 83 0.38 23.14 13.54
N ALA A 84 0.19 22.38 12.45
CA ALA A 84 -0.88 22.65 11.49
C ALA A 84 -2.28 22.51 12.11
N LYS A 85 -2.49 21.50 12.97
CA LYS A 85 -3.76 21.32 13.69
C LYS A 85 -4.01 22.46 14.69
N ALA A 86 -2.99 22.87 15.43
CA ALA A 86 -3.09 23.98 16.38
C ALA A 86 -3.46 25.29 15.67
N LEU A 87 -2.84 25.59 14.52
CA LEU A 87 -3.21 26.75 13.70
C LEU A 87 -4.65 26.67 13.19
N GLN A 88 -5.09 25.49 12.75
CA GLN A 88 -6.46 25.30 12.27
C GLN A 88 -7.50 25.51 13.39
N GLU A 89 -7.21 25.04 14.61
CA GLU A 89 -8.07 25.25 15.78
C GLU A 89 -8.13 26.73 16.16
N GLN A 90 -7.00 27.45 16.15
CA GLN A 90 -6.97 28.89 16.41
C GLN A 90 -7.80 29.67 15.39
N ILE A 91 -7.63 29.40 14.10
CA ILE A 91 -8.41 30.04 13.03
C ILE A 91 -9.91 29.78 13.23
N ARG A 92 -10.28 28.55 13.59
CA ARG A 92 -11.69 28.19 13.84
C ARG A 92 -12.26 28.95 15.04
N GLN A 93 -11.51 29.07 16.13
CA GLN A 93 -11.93 29.85 17.30
C GLN A 93 -12.10 31.32 16.96
N GLU A 94 -11.14 31.93 16.27
CA GLU A 94 -11.22 33.33 15.84
C GLU A 94 -12.43 33.60 14.93
N GLN A 95 -12.73 32.70 14.00
CA GLN A 95 -13.91 32.82 13.13
C GLN A 95 -15.19 32.76 13.94
N MET A 96 -15.31 31.80 14.86
CA MET A 96 -16.47 31.70 15.76
C MET A 96 -16.63 32.97 16.60
N GLU A 97 -15.55 33.51 17.17
CA GLU A 97 -15.62 34.76 17.92
C GLU A 97 -16.05 35.95 17.07
N LYS A 98 -15.57 36.05 15.83
CA LYS A 98 -15.96 37.12 14.90
C LYS A 98 -17.45 37.01 14.56
N GLU A 99 -17.95 35.82 14.27
CA GLU A 99 -19.36 35.57 14.00
C GLU A 99 -20.24 35.90 15.22
N VAL A 100 -19.83 35.47 16.42
CA VAL A 100 -20.55 35.76 17.65
C VAL A 100 -20.58 37.27 17.90
N ARG A 101 -19.44 37.96 17.78
CA ARG A 101 -19.36 39.42 17.91
C ARG A 101 -20.27 40.13 16.90
N TYR A 102 -20.29 39.67 15.64
CA TYR A 102 -21.14 40.21 14.60
C TYR A 102 -22.63 39.98 14.88
N LYS A 103 -23.02 38.78 15.33
CA LYS A 103 -24.41 38.47 15.72
C LYS A 103 -24.85 39.32 16.91
N VAL A 104 -23.99 39.47 17.91
CA VAL A 104 -24.27 40.30 19.09
C VAL A 104 -24.39 41.78 18.73
N SER A 105 -23.51 42.32 17.87
CA SER A 105 -23.59 43.72 17.44
C SER A 105 -24.85 43.98 16.62
N ARG A 106 -25.23 43.07 15.71
CA ARG A 106 -26.45 43.16 14.90
C ARG A 106 -27.73 43.06 15.74
N ALA A 107 -27.75 42.15 16.72
CA ALA A 107 -28.84 42.03 17.68
C ALA A 107 -29.00 43.30 18.54
N ARG A 108 -27.89 43.90 19.00
CA ARG A 108 -27.91 45.19 19.72
C ARG A 108 -28.42 46.34 18.86
N ALA A 109 -28.16 46.29 17.55
CA ALA A 109 -28.64 47.28 16.59
C ALA A 109 -30.10 47.03 16.13
N GLY A 110 -30.78 45.98 16.64
CA GLY A 110 -32.18 45.68 16.33
C GLY A 110 -32.42 45.16 14.91
N LEU A 111 -31.37 44.71 14.20
CA LEU A 111 -31.48 44.17 12.84
C LEU A 111 -31.69 42.64 12.88
N PRO A 112 -32.64 42.08 12.09
CA PRO A 112 -32.84 40.62 12.00
C PRO A 112 -31.64 39.93 11.36
N TYR A 113 -31.46 38.62 11.60
CA TYR A 113 -30.31 37.79 11.20
C TYR A 113 -30.06 37.72 9.69
#